data_AF-A0A150FV03-F1
#
_entry.id   AF-A0A150FV03-F1
#
_cell.length_a   1.000
_cell.length_b   1.000
_cell.length_c   1.000
_cell.angle_alpha   90.00
_cell.angle_beta   90.00
_cell.angle_gamma   90.00
#
_symmetry.space_group_name_H-M   'P 1'
#
loop_
_entity.id
_entity.type
_entity.pdbx_description
1 polymer ?
#
loop_
_entity_poly.entity_id
_entity_poly.type
_entity_poly.pdbx_seq_one_letter_code
_entity_poly.pdbx_strand_id
1 'polypeptide(L)'
;MPLDLATALPCYGSCLLAVAAASNGPDWHQKLSWLVGRGVPRTGAALWGAATSVDGLERVRTLRAEGWPSVTEADVEAVLDLDTGGWGRTDPFEAAALRGDTPTLEGLVAMVPAAMPQGGVCGYSIAGAAAAAAAAGHLHVLKWMHVAQLWPSEAQMHWDVGWVLEIAQGAADEEIVRWMEATFGTQLVDLPRPRRRCRR
;
A
#
# COMPACT_ATOMS: atom_id res chain seq x y z
N MET A 1 -18.08 30.45 -14.23
CA MET A 1 -16.60 30.43 -14.25
C MET A 1 -16.14 28.99 -14.18
N PRO A 2 -15.31 28.50 -15.11
CA PRO A 2 -14.69 27.20 -14.93
C PRO A 2 -13.69 27.33 -13.79
N LEU A 3 -13.82 26.49 -12.76
CA LEU A 3 -12.80 26.36 -11.73
C LEU A 3 -11.51 25.91 -12.42
N ASP A 4 -10.49 26.76 -12.34
CA ASP A 4 -9.14 26.43 -12.78
C ASP A 4 -8.54 25.45 -11.78
N LEU A 5 -8.80 24.17 -12.00
CA LEU A 5 -8.29 23.05 -11.18
C LEU A 5 -6.75 23.01 -11.14
N ALA A 6 -6.05 23.74 -12.01
CA ALA A 6 -4.60 23.81 -12.03
C ALA A 6 -4.01 24.72 -10.94
N THR A 7 -4.79 25.66 -10.40
CA THR A 7 -4.31 26.62 -9.39
C THR A 7 -4.78 26.32 -7.97
N ALA A 8 -5.78 25.45 -7.81
CA ALA A 8 -6.22 24.96 -6.51
C ALA A 8 -5.45 23.68 -6.12
N LEU A 9 -4.21 23.87 -5.65
CA LEU A 9 -3.37 22.90 -4.94
C LEU A 9 -2.84 21.70 -5.77
N PRO A 10 -1.52 21.60 -6.01
CA PRO A 10 -0.88 20.49 -6.74
C PRO A 10 -1.24 19.08 -6.24
N CYS A 11 -1.53 18.93 -4.94
CA CYS A 11 -1.93 17.66 -4.33
C CYS A 11 -3.29 17.15 -4.86
N TYR A 12 -4.21 18.04 -5.27
CA TYR A 12 -5.52 17.65 -5.80
C TYR A 12 -5.41 16.93 -7.16
N GLY A 13 -4.45 17.33 -8.00
CA GLY A 13 -4.21 16.70 -9.29
C GLY A 13 -3.72 15.25 -9.17
N SER A 14 -2.70 15.01 -8.34
CA SER A 14 -2.20 13.66 -8.06
C SER A 14 -3.27 12.76 -7.46
N CYS A 15 -4.10 13.28 -6.55
CA CYS A 15 -5.22 12.54 -5.98
C CYS A 15 -6.23 12.11 -7.05
N LEU A 16 -6.65 13.02 -7.94
CA LEU A 16 -7.62 12.72 -9.00
C LEU A 16 -7.11 11.64 -9.96
N LEU A 17 -5.81 11.67 -10.29
CA LEU A 17 -5.18 10.63 -11.09
C LEU A 17 -5.19 9.27 -10.39
N ALA A 18 -4.83 9.23 -9.10
CA ALA A 18 -4.91 8.00 -8.32
C ALA A 18 -6.34 7.44 -8.26
N VAL A 19 -7.35 8.30 -8.03
CA VAL A 19 -8.77 7.89 -8.03
C VAL A 19 -9.19 7.31 -9.38
N ALA A 20 -8.85 8.00 -10.47
CA ALA A 20 -9.22 7.60 -11.82
C ALA A 20 -8.58 6.26 -12.18
N ALA A 21 -7.31 6.07 -11.85
CA ALA A 21 -6.57 4.84 -12.10
C ALA A 21 -7.07 3.66 -11.25
N ALA A 22 -7.55 3.92 -10.02
CA ALA A 22 -8.13 2.94 -9.12
C ALA A 22 -9.60 2.58 -9.44
N SER A 23 -10.23 3.27 -10.39
CA SER A 23 -11.65 3.09 -10.70
C SER A 23 -11.94 1.65 -11.17
N ASN A 24 -12.88 0.97 -10.53
CA ASN A 24 -13.26 -0.41 -10.91
C ASN A 24 -13.93 -0.53 -12.30
N GLY A 25 -14.34 0.58 -12.91
CA GLY A 25 -14.90 0.60 -14.26
C GLY A 25 -13.85 0.39 -15.36
N PRO A 26 -14.23 -0.19 -16.52
CA PRO A 26 -13.34 -0.34 -17.68
C PRO A 26 -12.94 1.01 -18.31
N ASP A 27 -13.56 2.11 -17.88
CA ASP A 27 -13.34 3.48 -18.32
C ASP A 27 -12.22 4.19 -17.55
N TRP A 28 -11.47 3.50 -16.69
CA TRP A 28 -10.36 4.09 -15.90
C TRP A 28 -9.34 4.84 -16.77
N HIS A 29 -9.01 4.30 -17.95
CA HIS A 29 -8.09 4.92 -18.89
C HIS A 29 -8.68 6.18 -19.53
N GLN A 30 -9.98 6.14 -19.87
CA GLN A 30 -10.69 7.29 -20.39
C GLN A 30 -10.75 8.44 -19.36
N LYS A 31 -10.93 8.10 -18.07
CA LYS A 31 -10.90 9.08 -16.96
C LYS A 31 -9.53 9.76 -16.85
N LEU A 32 -8.44 9.00 -16.95
CA LEU A 32 -7.08 9.56 -16.96
C LEU A 32 -6.85 10.47 -18.17
N SER A 33 -7.24 10.03 -19.36
CA SER A 33 -7.14 10.82 -20.59
C SER A 33 -7.92 12.13 -20.49
N TRP A 34 -9.12 12.09 -19.90
CA TRP A 34 -9.95 13.26 -19.66
C TRP A 34 -9.29 14.25 -18.68
N LEU A 35 -8.69 13.77 -17.59
CA LEU A 35 -7.97 14.61 -16.62
C LEU A 35 -6.74 15.26 -17.25
N VAL A 36 -5.93 14.50 -17.98
CA VAL A 36 -4.75 15.03 -18.68
C VAL A 36 -5.15 16.09 -19.72
N GLY A 37 -6.24 15.86 -20.45
CA GLY A 37 -6.80 16.84 -21.39
C GLY A 37 -7.29 18.14 -20.75
N ARG A 38 -7.53 18.15 -19.43
CA ARG A 38 -7.90 19.34 -18.64
C ARG A 38 -6.71 20.08 -18.05
N GLY A 39 -5.48 19.63 -18.33
CA GLY A 39 -4.26 20.23 -17.81
C GLY A 39 -3.75 19.62 -16.51
N VAL A 40 -4.31 18.50 -16.04
CA VAL A 40 -3.75 17.77 -14.90
C VAL A 40 -2.45 17.11 -15.35
N PRO A 41 -1.29 17.43 -14.74
CA PRO A 41 -0.01 16.86 -15.14
C PRO A 41 0.03 15.37 -14.80
N ARG A 42 0.62 14.55 -15.68
CA ARG A 42 0.85 13.13 -15.37
C ARG A 42 1.82 13.00 -14.19
N THR A 43 1.47 12.18 -13.20
CA THR A 43 2.30 11.91 -12.02
C THR A 43 2.32 10.42 -11.67
N GLY A 44 3.25 10.02 -10.80
CA GLY A 44 3.37 8.66 -10.32
C GLY A 44 2.17 8.20 -9.48
N ALA A 45 1.36 9.13 -8.98
CA ALA A 45 0.11 8.82 -8.27
C ALA A 45 -0.89 8.00 -9.11
N ALA A 46 -0.87 8.12 -10.45
CA ALA A 46 -1.67 7.28 -11.33
C ALA A 46 -1.25 5.79 -11.25
N LEU A 47 0.06 5.53 -11.22
CA LEU A 47 0.60 4.17 -11.06
C LEU A 47 0.26 3.60 -9.68
N TRP A 48 0.36 4.42 -8.63
CA TRP A 48 -0.01 4.03 -7.27
C TRP A 48 -1.49 3.68 -7.15
N GLY A 49 -2.37 4.53 -7.68
CA GLY A 49 -3.81 4.27 -7.73
C GLY A 49 -4.17 3.04 -8.56
N ALA A 50 -3.57 2.88 -9.74
CA ALA A 50 -3.79 1.72 -10.60
C ALA A 50 -3.56 0.39 -9.85
N ALA A 51 -2.49 0.31 -9.07
CA ALA A 51 -2.12 -0.89 -8.33
C ALA A 51 -3.13 -1.31 -7.24
N THR A 52 -3.99 -0.40 -6.77
CA THR A 52 -5.07 -0.75 -5.83
C THR A 52 -6.17 -1.59 -6.49
N SER A 53 -6.29 -1.54 -7.82
CA SER A 53 -7.32 -2.23 -8.61
C SER A 53 -7.10 -3.75 -8.66
N VAL A 54 -8.16 -4.51 -8.94
CA VAL A 54 -8.10 -5.98 -9.08
C VAL A 54 -7.20 -6.42 -10.25
N ASP A 55 -7.18 -5.63 -11.32
CA ASP A 55 -6.31 -5.76 -12.51
C ASP A 55 -5.07 -4.86 -12.41
N GLY A 56 -4.66 -4.51 -11.18
CA GLY A 56 -3.68 -3.45 -10.92
C GLY A 56 -2.34 -3.62 -11.63
N LEU A 57 -1.81 -4.85 -11.70
CA LEU A 57 -0.56 -5.14 -12.39
C LEU A 57 -0.64 -4.85 -13.90
N GLU A 58 -1.75 -5.18 -14.54
CA GLU A 58 -1.96 -4.91 -15.97
C GLU A 58 -2.07 -3.40 -16.22
N ARG A 59 -2.84 -2.68 -15.39
CA ARG A 59 -2.96 -1.23 -15.47
C ARG A 59 -1.63 -0.52 -15.30
N VAL A 60 -0.83 -0.95 -14.32
CA VAL A 60 0.53 -0.44 -14.08
C VAL A 60 1.42 -0.65 -15.30
N ARG A 61 1.39 -1.83 -15.92
CA ARG A 61 2.18 -2.13 -17.13
C ARG A 61 1.77 -1.24 -18.30
N THR A 62 0.47 -1.06 -18.52
CA THR A 62 -0.07 -0.17 -19.54
C THR A 62 0.40 1.27 -19.35
N LEU A 63 0.26 1.82 -18.14
CA LEU A 63 0.69 3.17 -17.83
C LEU A 63 2.21 3.35 -17.98
N ARG A 64 3.02 2.36 -17.61
CA ARG A 64 4.47 2.40 -17.86
C ARG A 64 4.80 2.41 -19.35
N ALA A 65 4.13 1.59 -20.16
CA ALA A 65 4.32 1.56 -21.60
C ALA A 65 3.96 2.89 -22.28
N GLU A 66 3.02 3.63 -21.70
CA GLU A 66 2.62 4.98 -22.12
C GLU A 66 3.53 6.11 -21.64
N GLY A 67 4.57 5.78 -20.88
CA GLY A 67 5.54 6.75 -20.36
C GLY A 67 5.02 7.59 -19.20
N TRP A 68 4.10 7.05 -18.38
CA TRP A 68 3.73 7.72 -17.14
C TRP A 68 4.92 7.76 -16.16
N PRO A 69 5.10 8.87 -15.41
CA PRO A 69 6.21 9.00 -14.47
C PRO A 69 6.22 7.92 -13.39
N SER A 70 7.40 7.52 -12.92
CA SER A 70 7.56 6.62 -11.78
C SER A 70 7.01 7.23 -10.48
N VAL A 71 6.66 6.37 -9.52
CA VAL A 71 6.18 6.77 -8.19
C VAL A 71 7.31 7.45 -7.42
N THR A 72 7.01 8.62 -6.85
CA THR A 72 7.86 9.35 -5.91
C THR A 72 7.31 9.28 -4.49
N GLU A 73 8.12 9.58 -3.49
CA GLU A 73 7.66 9.69 -2.08
C GLU A 73 6.51 10.70 -1.94
N ALA A 74 6.61 11.85 -2.63
CA ALA A 74 5.57 12.86 -2.67
C ALA A 74 4.25 12.35 -3.29
N ASP A 75 4.29 11.43 -4.26
CA ASP A 75 3.07 10.80 -4.80
C ASP A 75 2.40 9.90 -3.76
N VAL A 76 3.20 9.18 -2.96
CA VAL A 76 2.68 8.30 -1.91
C VAL A 76 2.09 9.14 -0.77
N GLU A 77 2.83 10.14 -0.28
CA GLU A 77 2.37 11.07 0.74
C GLU A 77 1.09 11.79 0.32
N ALA A 78 1.04 12.32 -0.91
CA ALA A 78 -0.16 13.01 -1.40
C ALA A 78 -1.41 12.11 -1.43
N VAL A 79 -1.25 10.81 -1.63
CA VAL A 79 -2.36 9.85 -1.63
C VAL A 79 -2.75 9.43 -0.21
N LEU A 80 -1.80 9.36 0.73
CA LEU A 80 -2.04 8.94 2.11
C LEU A 80 -2.49 10.09 3.05
N ASP A 81 -2.03 11.32 2.81
CA ASP A 81 -2.42 12.54 3.53
C ASP A 81 -3.88 12.96 3.23
N LEU A 82 -4.58 12.24 2.36
CA LEU A 82 -6.03 12.24 2.31
C LEU A 82 -6.56 11.64 3.62
N ASP A 83 -6.58 12.47 4.67
CA ASP A 83 -7.24 12.26 5.95
C ASP A 83 -8.74 12.06 5.71
N THR A 84 -9.08 10.89 5.19
CA THR A 84 -10.43 10.45 4.82
C THR A 84 -11.09 9.74 5.99
N GLY A 85 -10.72 10.09 7.23
CA GLY A 85 -11.43 9.62 8.41
C GLY A 85 -11.42 8.10 8.54
N GLY A 86 -10.28 7.46 8.27
CA GLY A 86 -10.01 6.09 8.68
C GLY A 86 -10.53 4.97 7.79
N TRP A 87 -11.29 5.22 6.72
CA TRP A 87 -11.74 4.16 5.80
C TRP A 87 -12.01 4.75 4.41
N GLY A 88 -11.21 4.40 3.38
CA GLY A 88 -11.63 4.74 2.01
C GLY A 88 -10.67 4.57 0.84
N ARG A 89 -9.36 4.37 1.06
CA ARG A 89 -8.46 3.96 -0.02
C ARG A 89 -7.38 3.05 0.55
N THR A 90 -7.56 1.76 0.33
CA THR A 90 -6.62 0.72 0.73
C THR A 90 -5.29 1.00 0.04
N ASP A 91 -4.22 1.10 0.84
CA ASP A 91 -2.85 1.11 0.35
C ASP A 91 -2.69 -0.05 -0.66
N PRO A 92 -2.01 0.13 -1.81
CA PRO A 92 -1.97 -0.90 -2.84
C PRO A 92 -1.27 -2.19 -2.36
N PHE A 93 -0.35 -2.12 -1.39
CA PHE A 93 0.21 -3.31 -0.76
C PHE A 93 -0.84 -4.01 0.10
N GLU A 94 -1.58 -3.27 0.92
CA GLU A 94 -2.69 -3.83 1.71
C GLU A 94 -3.77 -4.46 0.80
N ALA A 95 -4.14 -3.80 -0.29
CA ALA A 95 -5.15 -4.27 -1.23
C ALA A 95 -4.71 -5.55 -1.95
N ALA A 96 -3.44 -5.60 -2.38
CA ALA A 96 -2.88 -6.80 -3.02
C ALA A 96 -2.72 -7.95 -2.01
N ALA A 97 -2.32 -7.64 -0.78
CA ALA A 97 -2.19 -8.61 0.30
C ALA A 97 -3.53 -9.22 0.72
N LEU A 98 -4.60 -8.41 0.85
CA LEU A 98 -5.98 -8.90 1.07
C LEU A 98 -6.46 -9.88 -0.01
N ARG A 99 -5.95 -9.74 -1.23
CA ARG A 99 -6.30 -10.61 -2.37
C ARG A 99 -5.38 -11.82 -2.50
N GLY A 100 -4.31 -11.90 -1.71
CA GLY A 100 -3.29 -12.93 -1.87
C GLY A 100 -2.45 -12.79 -3.14
N ASP A 101 -2.42 -11.60 -3.76
CA ASP A 101 -1.84 -11.35 -5.08
C ASP A 101 -0.34 -11.00 -4.99
N THR A 102 0.49 -12.04 -4.87
CA THR A 102 1.95 -11.87 -4.80
C THR A 102 2.56 -11.25 -6.07
N PRO A 103 2.09 -11.53 -7.32
CA PRO A 103 2.57 -10.82 -8.50
C PRO A 103 2.38 -9.30 -8.44
N THR A 104 1.23 -8.82 -7.95
CA THR A 104 1.01 -7.38 -7.77
C THR A 104 1.91 -6.81 -6.67
N LEU A 105 2.11 -7.53 -5.56
CA LEU A 105 3.05 -7.12 -4.51
C LEU A 105 4.50 -7.03 -5.01
N GLU A 106 4.96 -7.99 -5.80
CA GLU A 106 6.29 -7.95 -6.45
C GLU A 106 6.41 -6.74 -7.39
N GLY A 107 5.38 -6.52 -8.19
CA GLY A 107 5.28 -5.35 -9.06
C GLY A 107 5.39 -4.05 -8.28
N LEU A 108 4.66 -3.93 -7.17
CA LEU A 108 4.65 -2.78 -6.27
C LEU A 108 6.00 -2.52 -5.62
N VAL A 109 6.64 -3.54 -5.05
CA VAL A 109 8.00 -3.44 -4.49
C VAL A 109 8.98 -2.93 -5.55
N ALA A 110 8.88 -3.43 -6.78
CA ALA A 110 9.74 -2.98 -7.87
C ALA A 110 9.44 -1.55 -8.38
N MET A 111 8.29 -0.96 -8.03
CA MET A 111 7.97 0.43 -8.40
C MET A 111 8.44 1.45 -7.37
N VAL A 112 8.50 1.05 -6.11
CA VAL A 112 8.90 1.93 -5.02
C VAL A 112 10.43 2.08 -5.10
N PRO A 113 10.97 3.32 -5.08
CA PRO A 113 12.41 3.52 -5.12
C PRO A 113 13.11 2.75 -4.00
N ALA A 114 14.17 1.99 -4.33
CA ALA A 114 14.97 1.23 -3.36
C ALA A 114 15.60 2.10 -2.24
N ALA A 115 15.62 3.42 -2.43
CA ALA A 115 16.10 4.41 -1.46
C ALA A 115 15.04 4.83 -0.42
N MET A 116 13.81 4.31 -0.49
CA MET A 116 12.81 4.55 0.54
C MET A 116 13.29 3.91 1.85
N PRO A 117 13.56 4.70 2.90
CA PRO A 117 14.09 4.17 4.15
C PRO A 117 13.12 3.14 4.73
N GLN A 118 13.67 2.07 5.32
CA GLN A 118 12.92 0.99 6.00
C GLN A 118 12.21 1.44 7.30
N GLY A 119 11.68 2.65 7.30
CA GLY A 119 10.94 3.32 8.36
C GLY A 119 10.20 4.58 7.87
N GLY A 120 10.20 4.87 6.57
CA GLY A 120 9.33 5.86 5.94
C GLY A 120 7.94 5.27 5.65
N VAL A 121 7.15 5.99 4.85
CA VAL A 121 5.76 5.67 4.49
C VAL A 121 5.54 4.19 4.08
N CYS A 122 6.52 3.54 3.46
CA CYS A 122 6.47 2.11 3.12
C CYS A 122 6.56 1.13 4.30
N GLY A 123 7.13 1.52 5.45
CA GLY A 123 7.10 0.69 6.65
C GLY A 123 5.67 0.47 7.17
N TYR A 124 4.83 1.51 7.08
CA TYR A 124 3.40 1.42 7.39
C TYR A 124 2.65 0.58 6.35
N SER A 125 2.99 0.67 5.07
CA SER A 125 2.38 -0.14 4.00
C SER A 125 2.72 -1.62 4.11
N ILE A 126 3.95 -1.98 4.50
CA ILE A 126 4.37 -3.38 4.66
C ILE A 126 3.72 -4.00 5.91
N ALA A 127 3.67 -3.29 7.03
CA ALA A 127 2.97 -3.75 8.22
C ALA A 127 1.46 -3.91 7.95
N GLY A 128 0.84 -2.95 7.26
CA GLY A 128 -0.55 -3.03 6.82
C GLY A 128 -0.81 -4.20 5.88
N ALA A 129 0.08 -4.44 4.92
CA ALA A 129 0.00 -5.59 4.02
C ALA A 129 0.11 -6.94 4.76
N ALA A 130 1.05 -7.06 5.70
CA ALA A 130 1.18 -8.27 6.51
C ALA A 130 -0.07 -8.50 7.38
N ALA A 131 -0.59 -7.44 8.01
CA ALA A 131 -1.82 -7.50 8.80
C ALA A 131 -3.01 -7.95 7.96
N ALA A 132 -3.14 -7.41 6.74
CA ALA A 132 -4.25 -7.73 5.86
C ALA A 132 -4.13 -9.14 5.24
N ALA A 133 -2.91 -9.59 4.92
CA ALA A 133 -2.66 -10.98 4.54
C ALA A 133 -3.03 -11.95 5.68
N ALA A 134 -2.69 -11.61 6.93
CA ALA A 134 -3.04 -12.43 8.08
C ALA A 134 -4.56 -12.46 8.33
N ALA A 135 -5.23 -11.32 8.25
CA ALA A 135 -6.69 -11.23 8.38
C ALA A 135 -7.42 -12.06 7.30
N ALA A 136 -6.84 -12.16 6.10
CA ALA A 136 -7.39 -12.91 4.97
C ALA A 136 -6.93 -14.39 4.92
N GLY A 137 -6.08 -14.85 5.84
CA GLY A 137 -5.58 -16.24 5.86
C GLY A 137 -4.56 -16.56 4.75
N HIS A 138 -3.83 -15.56 4.26
CA HIS A 138 -2.90 -15.68 3.14
C HIS A 138 -1.46 -15.93 3.59
N LEU A 139 -1.21 -17.11 4.18
CA LEU A 139 0.13 -17.50 4.67
C LEU A 139 1.22 -17.43 3.59
N HIS A 140 0.88 -17.72 2.32
CA HIS A 140 1.84 -17.64 1.21
C HIS A 140 2.37 -16.22 0.99
N VAL A 141 1.55 -15.19 1.21
CA VAL A 141 1.96 -13.79 1.15
C VAL A 141 2.96 -13.48 2.27
N LEU A 142 2.69 -13.90 3.51
CA LEU A 142 3.59 -13.66 4.65
C LEU A 142 4.96 -14.35 4.44
N LYS A 143 4.95 -15.58 3.92
CA LYS A 143 6.17 -16.30 3.53
C LYS A 143 6.94 -15.58 2.43
N TRP A 144 6.24 -15.08 1.40
CA TRP A 144 6.85 -14.29 0.34
C TRP A 144 7.49 -13.00 0.90
N MET A 145 6.80 -12.26 1.77
CA MET A 145 7.35 -11.05 2.40
C MET A 145 8.59 -11.34 3.24
N HIS A 146 8.63 -12.50 3.91
CA HIS A 146 9.80 -12.96 4.66
C HIS A 146 10.99 -13.26 3.73
N VAL A 147 10.79 -14.02 2.66
CA VAL A 147 11.84 -14.33 1.68
C VAL A 147 12.33 -13.07 0.95
N ALA A 148 11.42 -12.14 0.66
CA ALA A 148 11.73 -10.86 0.03
C ALA A 148 12.42 -9.86 0.98
N GLN A 149 12.69 -10.25 2.23
CA GLN A 149 13.36 -9.42 3.25
C GLN A 149 12.68 -8.06 3.45
N LEU A 150 11.35 -8.02 3.35
CA LEU A 150 10.56 -6.80 3.46
C LEU A 150 10.27 -6.42 4.91
N TRP A 151 10.47 -7.34 5.86
CA TRP A 151 10.27 -7.06 7.27
C TRP A 151 11.27 -5.99 7.74
N PRO A 152 10.83 -5.00 8.53
CA PRO A 152 11.69 -3.91 8.94
C PRO A 152 12.74 -4.38 9.96
N SER A 153 13.70 -3.51 10.26
CA SER A 153 14.78 -3.81 11.23
C SER A 153 14.26 -4.36 12.57
N GLU A 154 15.09 -5.11 13.30
CA GLU A 154 14.77 -5.80 14.56
C GLU A 154 14.03 -4.91 15.59
N ALA A 155 14.37 -3.61 15.65
CA ALA A 155 13.73 -2.64 16.53
C ALA A 155 12.29 -2.24 16.12
N GLN A 156 11.89 -2.47 14.89
CA GLN A 156 10.54 -2.17 14.38
C GLN A 156 9.72 -3.46 14.16
N MET A 157 10.44 -4.55 13.86
CA MET A 157 9.94 -5.91 13.69
C MET A 157 9.04 -6.38 14.86
N HIS A 158 9.34 -5.97 16.10
CA HIS A 158 8.54 -6.41 17.25
C HIS A 158 7.13 -5.81 17.31
N TRP A 159 6.91 -4.60 16.78
CA TRP A 159 5.59 -3.97 16.69
C TRP A 159 4.74 -4.66 15.63
N ASP A 160 5.33 -4.85 14.45
CA ASP A 160 4.60 -5.31 13.28
C ASP A 160 4.31 -6.81 13.36
N VAL A 161 5.27 -7.63 13.81
CA VAL A 161 5.05 -9.07 14.01
C VAL A 161 4.02 -9.32 15.13
N GLY A 162 4.08 -8.55 16.23
CA GLY A 162 3.10 -8.64 17.31
C GLY A 162 1.68 -8.30 16.86
N TRP A 163 1.52 -7.24 16.06
CA TRP A 163 0.22 -6.85 15.52
C TRP A 163 -0.36 -7.89 14.54
N VAL A 164 0.47 -8.45 13.66
CA VAL A 164 0.06 -9.50 12.71
C VAL A 164 -0.33 -10.79 13.45
N LEU A 165 0.37 -11.15 14.53
CA LEU A 165 0.01 -12.28 15.39
C LEU A 165 -1.35 -12.07 16.07
N GLU A 166 -1.62 -10.87 16.62
CA GLU A 166 -2.93 -10.56 17.22
C GLU A 166 -4.06 -10.72 16.21
N ILE A 167 -3.85 -10.28 14.96
CA ILE A 167 -4.83 -10.44 13.88
C ILE A 167 -5.01 -11.91 13.51
N ALA A 168 -3.94 -12.67 13.32
CA ALA A 168 -3.99 -14.10 12.99
C ALA A 168 -4.70 -14.91 14.08
N GLN A 169 -4.43 -14.61 15.35
CA GLN A 169 -5.12 -15.19 16.51
C GLN A 169 -6.61 -14.82 16.53
N GLY A 170 -6.94 -13.55 16.27
CA GLY A 170 -8.32 -13.08 16.16
C GLY A 170 -9.09 -13.73 15.01
N ALA A 171 -8.41 -14.05 13.91
CA ALA A 171 -8.96 -14.79 12.78
C ALA A 171 -8.99 -16.32 12.99
N ALA A 172 -8.43 -16.82 14.10
CA ALA A 172 -8.25 -18.25 14.42
C ALA A 172 -7.47 -19.05 13.35
N ASP A 173 -6.52 -18.40 12.66
CA ASP A 173 -5.66 -19.06 11.68
C ASP A 173 -4.40 -19.63 12.35
N GLU A 174 -4.52 -20.86 12.85
CA GLU A 174 -3.45 -21.57 13.56
C GLU A 174 -2.21 -21.83 12.69
N GLU A 175 -2.37 -21.92 11.36
CA GLU A 175 -1.24 -22.16 10.46
C GLU A 175 -0.33 -20.93 10.40
N ILE A 176 -0.93 -19.74 10.33
CA ILE A 176 -0.22 -18.47 10.37
C ILE A 176 0.48 -18.28 11.72
N VAL A 177 -0.24 -18.47 12.83
CA VAL A 177 0.34 -18.32 14.17
C VAL A 177 1.54 -19.23 14.36
N ARG A 178 1.41 -20.53 14.02
CA ARG A 178 2.49 -21.51 14.14
C ARG A 178 3.69 -21.14 13.26
N TRP A 179 3.45 -20.71 12.03
CA TRP A 179 4.54 -20.30 11.14
C TRP A 179 5.27 -19.06 11.67
N MET A 180 4.53 -18.06 12.17
CA MET A 180 5.09 -16.83 12.70
C MET A 180 5.93 -17.08 13.97
N GLU A 181 5.43 -17.90 14.90
CA GLU A 181 6.18 -18.28 16.10
C GLU A 181 7.47 -19.05 15.77
N ALA A 182 7.42 -19.95 14.79
CA ALA A 182 8.59 -20.69 14.34
C ALA A 182 9.62 -19.80 13.62
N THR A 183 9.18 -18.77 12.91
CA THR A 183 10.04 -17.91 12.07
C THR A 183 10.64 -16.75 12.86
N PHE A 184 9.88 -16.17 13.80
CA PHE A 184 10.25 -14.94 14.52
C PHE A 184 10.44 -15.13 16.03
N GLY A 185 10.10 -16.31 16.57
CA GLY A 185 10.21 -16.64 17.99
C GLY A 185 8.97 -16.27 18.81
N THR A 186 8.74 -17.03 19.88
CA THR A 186 7.55 -16.92 20.75
C THR A 186 7.61 -15.76 21.76
N GLN A 187 8.77 -15.12 21.95
CA GLN A 187 8.94 -14.04 22.94
C GLN A 187 8.29 -12.70 22.54
N LEU A 188 7.72 -12.60 21.34
CA LEU A 188 7.11 -11.37 20.82
C LEU A 188 5.74 -11.05 21.44
N VAL A 189 5.05 -12.05 22.00
CA VAL A 189 3.68 -11.92 22.53
C VAL A 189 3.66 -11.26 23.93
N ASP A 190 4.80 -11.23 24.64
CA ASP A 190 4.91 -10.78 26.03
C ASP A 190 5.51 -9.37 26.21
N LEU A 191 5.71 -8.60 25.14
CA LEU A 191 6.35 -7.28 25.24
C LEU A 191 5.40 -6.17 25.72
N PRO A 192 5.85 -5.30 26.65
CA PRO A 192 5.02 -4.22 27.18
C PRO A 192 4.68 -3.19 26.10
N ARG A 193 3.39 -2.94 25.92
CA ARG A 193 2.82 -1.95 24.99
C ARG A 193 3.27 -0.51 25.38
N PRO A 194 3.86 0.30 24.49
CA PRO A 194 3.97 1.73 24.62
C PRO A 194 2.56 2.26 24.51
N ARG A 195 2.19 3.02 25.52
CA ARG A 195 0.92 3.76 25.52
C ARG A 195 0.88 4.59 24.24
N ARG A 196 -0.15 4.39 23.41
CA ARG A 196 -0.47 5.31 22.30
C ARG A 196 -0.37 6.73 22.88
N ARG A 197 0.65 7.50 22.48
CA ARG A 197 0.68 8.93 22.80
C ARG A 197 -0.41 9.52 21.92
N CYS A 198 -1.64 9.55 22.42
CA CYS A 198 -2.61 10.52 21.95
C CYS A 198 -1.94 11.88 22.14
N ARG A 199 -1.44 12.48 21.05
CA ARG A 199 -1.07 13.89 21.06
C ARG A 199 -2.37 14.62 21.42
N ARG A 200 -2.37 15.26 22.60
CA ARG A 200 -3.37 16.25 22.96
C ARG A 200 -3.15 17.51 22.14
#